data_AF-A0A1G9RIC1-F1
#
_entry.id   AF-A0A1G9RIC1-F1
#
_cell.length_a   1.000
_cell.length_b   1.000
_cell.length_c   1.000
_cell.angle_alpha   90.00
_cell.angle_beta   90.00
_cell.angle_gamma   90.00
#
_symmetry.space_group_name_H-M   'P 1'
#
loop_
_entity.id
_entity.type
_entity.pdbx_description
1 polymer ?
#
loop_
_entity_poly.entity_id
_entity_poly.type
_entity_poly.pdbx_seq_one_letter_code
_entity_poly.pdbx_strand_id
1 'polypeptide(L)'
;MRRFDPDELRERVETEFRAWLNDTGADSAHIEVKGIGRVQDKIAWLIRHGDKEWARIPWELSSPQGDLRRAQALPDRGAWTWCHLWMDAADGVLHQECDWMREPIFPEPNGGPPGPRTCWNELNLYPRDDEFIPDWLRKGYEAELKRQERNARRRENYRRKREQERGD
;
A
#
# COMPACT_ATOMS: atom_id res chain seq x y z
N MET A 1 15.88 -0.51 -8.04
CA MET A 1 14.74 -1.12 -7.31
C MET A 1 14.68 -2.58 -7.77
N ARG A 2 14.64 -3.57 -6.86
CA ARG A 2 14.55 -4.98 -7.28
C ARG A 2 13.22 -5.15 -8.03
N ARG A 3 13.27 -5.47 -9.33
CA ARG A 3 12.09 -5.86 -10.09
C ARG A 3 11.78 -7.29 -9.66
N PHE A 4 10.61 -7.48 -9.07
CA PHE A 4 10.05 -8.79 -8.88
C PHE A 4 9.07 -9.01 -10.02
N ASP A 5 9.08 -10.22 -10.57
CA ASP A 5 8.04 -10.64 -11.50
C ASP A 5 6.72 -10.79 -10.72
N PRO A 6 5.63 -10.11 -11.12
CA PRO A 6 4.34 -10.24 -10.44
C PRO A 6 3.82 -11.68 -10.42
N ASP A 7 4.12 -12.48 -11.44
CA ASP A 7 3.65 -13.86 -11.53
C ASP A 7 4.42 -14.76 -10.57
N GLU A 8 5.77 -14.66 -10.53
CA GLU A 8 6.59 -15.38 -9.54
C GLU A 8 6.20 -15.01 -8.10
N LEU A 9 5.89 -13.73 -7.84
CA LEU A 9 5.42 -13.31 -6.52
C LEU A 9 4.04 -13.90 -6.19
N ARG A 10 3.13 -13.96 -7.17
CA ARG A 10 1.81 -14.54 -6.99
C ARG A 10 1.92 -16.03 -6.68
N GLU A 11 2.72 -16.78 -7.44
CA GLU A 11 2.99 -18.21 -7.19
C GLU A 11 3.57 -18.45 -5.80
N ARG A 12 4.49 -17.56 -5.37
CA ARG A 12 5.03 -17.61 -4.01
C ARG A 12 3.94 -17.38 -2.98
N VAL A 13 3.12 -16.33 -3.12
CA VAL A 13 2.00 -16.07 -2.18
C VAL A 13 1.06 -17.27 -2.14
N GLU A 14 0.71 -17.85 -3.29
CA GLU A 14 -0.15 -19.03 -3.36
C GLU A 14 0.42 -20.22 -2.59
N THR A 15 1.72 -20.50 -2.78
CA THR A 15 2.42 -21.59 -2.08
C THR A 15 2.37 -21.40 -0.57
N GLU A 16 2.60 -20.19 -0.08
CA GLU A 16 2.59 -19.90 1.34
C GLU A 16 1.17 -19.91 1.94
N PHE A 17 0.14 -19.50 1.18
CA PHE A 17 -1.26 -19.66 1.60
C PHE A 17 -1.62 -21.14 1.77
N ARG A 18 -1.19 -21.99 0.83
CA ARG A 18 -1.41 -23.43 0.89
C ARG A 18 -0.70 -24.05 2.10
N ALA A 19 0.54 -23.67 2.36
CA ALA A 19 1.26 -24.09 3.57
C ALA A 19 0.53 -23.66 4.84
N TRP A 20 0.05 -22.40 4.88
CA TRP A 20 -0.67 -21.87 6.02
C TRP A 20 -1.99 -22.62 6.30
N LEU A 21 -2.76 -22.95 5.26
CA LEU A 21 -3.97 -23.77 5.39
C LEU A 21 -3.65 -25.18 5.89
N ASN A 22 -2.59 -25.81 5.37
CA ASN A 22 -2.18 -27.15 5.83
C ASN A 22 -1.75 -27.16 7.30
N ASP A 23 -0.98 -26.16 7.74
CA ASP A 23 -0.50 -26.05 9.12
C ASP A 23 -1.63 -25.79 10.11
N THR A 24 -2.64 -25.05 9.67
CA THR A 24 -3.74 -24.62 10.52
C THR A 24 -4.93 -25.57 10.48
N GLY A 25 -5.14 -26.29 9.38
CA GLY A 25 -6.35 -27.08 9.12
C GLY A 25 -7.61 -26.22 8.98
N ALA A 26 -7.48 -24.95 8.56
CA ALA A 26 -8.62 -24.07 8.35
C ALA A 26 -9.31 -24.36 7.01
N ASP A 27 -10.59 -24.00 6.91
CA ASP A 27 -11.36 -24.16 5.67
C ASP A 27 -10.94 -23.12 4.63
N SER A 28 -10.59 -21.91 5.08
CA SER A 28 -10.05 -20.86 4.23
C SER A 28 -9.17 -19.88 5.00
N ALA A 29 -8.31 -19.18 4.28
CA ALA A 29 -7.39 -18.18 4.79
C ALA A 29 -7.53 -16.90 3.98
N HIS A 30 -7.49 -15.76 4.67
CA HIS A 30 -7.72 -14.45 4.06
C HIS A 30 -6.73 -13.41 4.58
N ILE A 31 -6.30 -12.53 3.70
CA ILE A 31 -5.49 -11.35 4.03
C ILE A 31 -6.06 -10.14 3.28
N GLU A 32 -6.43 -9.12 4.03
CA GLU A 32 -6.74 -7.80 3.50
C GLU A 32 -5.53 -6.89 3.65
N VAL A 33 -5.18 -6.19 2.58
CA VAL A 33 -4.04 -5.28 2.49
C VAL A 33 -4.52 -3.91 2.06
N LYS A 34 -4.16 -2.89 2.84
CA LYS A 34 -4.28 -1.47 2.47
C LYS A 34 -2.91 -0.91 2.24
N GLY A 35 -2.72 -0.10 1.21
CA GLY A 35 -1.40 0.42 0.86
C GLY A 35 -1.43 1.77 0.17
N ILE A 36 -0.52 2.65 0.59
CA ILE A 36 -0.29 3.94 -0.06
C ILE A 36 1.14 4.44 0.17
N GLY A 37 1.81 4.79 -0.92
CA GLY A 37 3.21 5.13 -0.97
C GLY A 37 4.07 3.99 -0.40
N ARG A 38 4.56 4.22 0.81
CA ARG A 38 5.36 3.24 1.58
C ARG A 38 4.64 2.69 2.81
N VAL A 39 3.42 3.15 3.07
CA VAL A 39 2.62 2.75 4.23
C VAL A 39 1.73 1.59 3.82
N GLN A 40 1.66 0.57 4.65
CA GLN A 40 0.77 -0.56 4.47
C GLN A 40 0.17 -0.97 5.81
N ASP A 41 -1.06 -1.45 5.76
CA ASP A 41 -1.74 -2.12 6.87
C ASP A 41 -2.30 -3.44 6.35
N LYS A 42 -2.22 -4.47 7.20
CA LYS A 42 -2.55 -5.84 6.81
C LYS A 42 -3.28 -6.50 7.95
N ILE A 43 -4.38 -7.15 7.61
CA ILE A 43 -5.15 -7.90 8.58
C ILE A 43 -5.55 -9.23 7.99
N ALA A 44 -5.53 -10.28 8.81
CA ALA A 44 -5.71 -11.63 8.34
C ALA A 44 -6.62 -12.42 9.26
N TRP A 45 -7.38 -13.33 8.67
CA TRP A 45 -8.29 -14.21 9.38
C TRP A 45 -8.37 -15.56 8.70
N LEU A 46 -8.74 -16.56 9.49
CA LEU A 46 -9.07 -17.90 9.04
C LEU A 46 -10.57 -18.10 9.17
N ILE A 47 -11.14 -18.95 8.31
CA ILE A 47 -12.48 -19.50 8.52
C ILE A 47 -12.35 -20.96 8.94
N ARG A 48 -13.05 -21.33 10.02
CA ARG A 48 -13.15 -22.71 10.51
C ARG A 48 -14.59 -23.03 10.82
N HIS A 49 -15.14 -24.02 10.15
CA HIS A 49 -16.53 -24.43 10.30
C HIS A 49 -17.52 -23.25 10.18
N GLY A 50 -17.19 -22.27 9.33
CA GLY A 50 -17.96 -21.04 9.13
C GLY A 50 -17.62 -19.88 10.08
N ASP A 51 -16.83 -20.11 11.13
CA ASP A 51 -16.45 -19.09 12.09
C ASP A 51 -15.20 -18.32 11.65
N LYS A 52 -15.26 -16.99 11.75
CA LYS A 52 -14.15 -16.09 11.45
C LYS A 52 -13.26 -15.89 12.66
N GLU A 53 -11.99 -16.24 12.52
CA GLU A 53 -10.97 -16.11 13.56
C GLU A 53 -9.85 -15.17 13.12
N TRP A 54 -9.56 -14.13 13.90
CA TRP A 54 -8.39 -13.28 13.65
C TRP A 54 -7.12 -14.11 13.75
N ALA A 55 -6.21 -13.94 12.80
CA ALA A 55 -5.01 -14.73 12.71
C ALA A 55 -3.78 -13.84 12.51
N ARG A 56 -2.66 -14.30 13.08
CA ARG A 56 -1.36 -13.72 12.79
C ARG A 56 -0.94 -14.14 11.39
N ILE A 57 -0.54 -13.17 10.56
CA ILE A 57 0.03 -13.45 9.24
C ILE A 57 1.35 -14.23 9.42
N PRO A 58 1.53 -15.38 8.74
CA PRO A 58 2.79 -16.11 8.73
C PRO A 58 3.97 -15.23 8.32
N TRP A 59 5.16 -15.51 8.86
CA TRP A 59 6.34 -14.68 8.61
C TRP A 59 6.70 -14.64 7.12
N GLU A 60 6.56 -15.78 6.45
CA GLU A 60 6.80 -16.02 5.03
C GLU A 60 5.88 -15.17 4.16
N LEU A 61 4.66 -14.90 4.66
CA LEU A 61 3.66 -14.04 4.06
C LEU A 61 3.78 -12.56 4.49
N SER A 62 4.64 -12.20 5.43
CA SER A 62 4.68 -10.81 5.94
C SER A 62 5.19 -9.78 4.91
N SER A 63 6.18 -10.15 4.08
CA SER A 63 6.75 -9.28 3.04
C SER A 63 6.06 -9.39 1.68
N PRO A 64 5.80 -10.60 1.12
CA PRO A 64 5.40 -10.76 -0.28
C PRO A 64 4.15 -9.97 -0.68
N GLN A 65 3.16 -9.79 0.19
CA GLN A 65 1.96 -8.97 -0.11
C GLN A 65 2.32 -7.54 -0.52
N GLY A 66 3.33 -6.96 0.15
CA GLY A 66 3.73 -5.58 -0.09
C GLY A 66 4.55 -5.42 -1.36
N ASP A 67 5.32 -6.46 -1.70
CA ASP A 67 6.04 -6.55 -2.96
C ASP A 67 5.08 -6.83 -4.13
N LEU A 68 4.01 -7.59 -3.91
CA LEU A 68 2.94 -7.84 -4.90
C LEU A 68 2.28 -6.53 -5.33
N ARG A 69 1.93 -5.65 -4.37
CA ARG A 69 1.42 -4.30 -4.65
C ARG A 69 2.32 -3.52 -5.60
N ARG A 70 3.63 -3.60 -5.37
CA ARG A 70 4.62 -2.87 -6.18
C ARG A 70 4.79 -3.50 -7.55
N ALA A 71 4.87 -4.82 -7.63
CA ALA A 71 5.07 -5.55 -8.87
C ALA A 71 3.86 -5.47 -9.81
N GLN A 72 2.65 -5.41 -9.24
CA GLN A 72 1.40 -5.26 -9.98
C GLN A 72 1.03 -3.80 -10.30
N ALA A 73 1.91 -2.84 -10.05
CA ALA A 73 1.64 -1.45 -10.38
C ALA A 73 1.54 -1.28 -11.89
N LEU A 74 0.43 -0.71 -12.35
CA LEU A 74 0.16 -0.46 -13.76
C LEU A 74 0.73 0.91 -14.17
N PRO A 75 1.23 1.07 -15.42
CA PRO A 75 1.78 2.35 -15.86
C PRO A 75 0.79 3.53 -15.83
N ASP A 76 -0.49 3.26 -16.11
CA ASP A 76 -1.59 4.22 -16.21
C ASP A 76 -2.35 4.40 -14.88
N ARG A 77 -2.51 3.32 -14.09
CA ARG A 77 -3.32 3.34 -12.85
C ARG A 77 -2.50 3.33 -11.57
N GLY A 78 -1.20 3.13 -11.67
CA GLY A 78 -0.33 2.93 -10.52
C GLY A 78 -0.64 1.64 -9.76
N ALA A 79 -0.32 1.63 -8.47
CA ALA A 79 -0.57 0.50 -7.58
C ALA A 79 -1.98 0.55 -6.98
N TRP A 80 -2.57 -0.62 -6.72
CA TRP A 80 -3.83 -0.69 -5.98
C TRP A 80 -3.68 -0.15 -4.56
N THR A 81 -4.75 0.40 -3.99
CA THR A 81 -4.78 0.97 -2.62
C THR A 81 -5.39 0.03 -1.60
N TRP A 82 -6.16 -0.94 -2.08
CA TRP A 82 -6.74 -2.02 -1.30
C TRP A 82 -6.67 -3.33 -2.08
N CYS A 83 -6.42 -4.44 -1.42
CA CYS A 83 -6.56 -5.76 -2.02
C CYS A 83 -6.92 -6.83 -0.99
N HIS A 84 -7.78 -7.76 -1.38
CA HIS A 84 -8.13 -8.96 -0.63
C HIS A 84 -7.57 -10.19 -1.35
N LEU A 85 -6.80 -10.97 -0.61
CA LEU A 85 -6.22 -12.24 -1.02
C LEU A 85 -6.86 -13.35 -0.20
N TRP A 86 -7.28 -14.44 -0.84
CA TRP A 86 -7.82 -15.59 -0.13
C TRP A 86 -7.60 -16.91 -0.85
N MET A 87 -7.68 -17.99 -0.09
CA MET A 87 -7.65 -19.35 -0.61
C MET A 87 -8.58 -20.21 0.23
N ASP A 88 -9.39 -21.02 -0.44
CA ASP A 88 -10.18 -22.08 0.17
C ASP A 88 -9.38 -23.38 0.12
N ALA A 89 -9.36 -24.15 1.20
CA ALA A 89 -8.65 -25.43 1.26
C ALA A 89 -9.20 -26.46 0.25
N ALA A 90 -10.45 -26.30 -0.17
CA ALA A 90 -11.14 -27.19 -1.10
C ALA A 90 -10.64 -27.06 -2.56
N ASP A 91 -10.32 -25.85 -3.02
CA ASP A 91 -9.80 -25.62 -4.38
C ASP A 91 -8.28 -25.45 -4.41
N GLY A 92 -7.68 -24.97 -3.30
CA GLY A 92 -6.26 -24.72 -3.17
C GLY A 92 -5.74 -23.63 -4.11
N VAL A 93 -6.60 -22.72 -4.59
CA VAL A 93 -6.28 -21.65 -5.55
C VAL A 93 -6.21 -20.29 -4.86
N LEU A 94 -5.20 -19.49 -5.19
CA LEU A 94 -5.11 -18.11 -4.70
C LEU A 94 -6.01 -17.18 -5.52
N HIS A 95 -7.04 -16.68 -4.85
CA HIS A 95 -7.94 -15.65 -5.34
C HIS A 95 -7.46 -14.26 -4.91
N GLN A 96 -7.74 -13.27 -5.75
CA GLN A 96 -7.31 -11.88 -5.56
C GLN A 96 -8.36 -10.90 -6.09
N GLU A 97 -8.73 -9.93 -5.27
CA GLU A 97 -9.60 -8.81 -5.64
C GLU A 97 -8.94 -7.51 -5.17
N CYS A 98 -8.65 -6.58 -6.08
CA CYS A 98 -8.01 -5.31 -5.73
C CYS A 98 -8.79 -4.08 -6.24
N ASP A 99 -8.64 -2.98 -5.51
CA ASP A 99 -9.22 -1.68 -5.83
C ASP A 99 -8.11 -0.60 -5.84
N TRP A 100 -8.08 0.22 -6.89
CA TRP A 100 -7.11 1.30 -7.08
C TRP A 100 -7.62 2.66 -6.59
N MET A 101 -8.93 2.84 -6.42
CA MET A 101 -9.59 4.11 -6.18
C MET A 101 -10.05 4.27 -4.73
N ARG A 102 -10.21 3.17 -3.99
CA ARG A 102 -10.60 3.18 -2.58
C ARG A 102 -9.61 3.94 -1.71
N GLU A 103 -10.12 4.85 -0.88
CA GLU A 103 -9.31 5.54 0.13
C GLU A 103 -8.90 4.57 1.25
N PRO A 104 -7.59 4.37 1.51
CA PRO A 104 -7.15 3.49 2.58
C PRO A 104 -7.27 4.20 3.93
N ILE A 105 -8.08 3.66 4.83
CA ILE A 105 -8.20 4.14 6.21
C ILE A 105 -7.40 3.22 7.13
N PHE A 106 -6.38 3.80 7.77
CA PHE A 106 -5.46 3.12 8.67
C PHE A 106 -5.98 3.12 10.11
N PRO A 107 -5.69 2.08 10.92
CA PRO A 107 -6.18 2.00 12.29
C PRO A 107 -5.55 3.07 13.21
N GLU A 108 -6.37 3.60 14.12
CA GLU A 108 -5.99 4.54 15.19
C GLU A 108 -4.98 3.93 16.19
N PRO A 109 -4.24 4.74 16.99
CA PRO A 109 -4.35 6.19 17.23
C PRO A 109 -3.47 7.07 16.32
N ASN A 110 -2.62 6.46 15.50
CA ASN A 110 -1.68 7.17 14.61
C ASN A 110 -2.04 6.98 13.13
N GLY A 111 -3.23 6.45 12.86
CA GLY A 111 -3.75 6.15 11.53
C GLY A 111 -4.73 7.21 11.01
N GLY A 112 -5.81 6.76 10.41
CA GLY A 112 -6.78 7.59 9.71
C GLY A 112 -6.53 7.68 8.20
N PRO A 113 -7.13 8.66 7.51
CA PRO A 113 -6.90 8.91 6.09
C PRO A 113 -5.42 9.24 5.80
N PRO A 114 -4.94 9.00 4.58
CA PRO A 114 -3.56 9.29 4.23
C PRO A 114 -3.25 10.79 4.28
N GLY A 115 -2.15 11.14 4.94
CA GLY A 115 -1.68 12.52 4.98
C GLY A 115 -1.11 13.02 3.62
N PRO A 116 -1.00 14.34 3.41
CA PRO A 116 -0.55 14.94 2.15
C PRO A 116 0.78 14.40 1.61
N ARG A 117 1.77 14.24 2.49
CA ARG A 117 3.09 13.69 2.13
C ARG A 117 3.00 12.25 1.62
N THR A 118 2.09 11.47 2.18
CA THR A 118 1.89 10.07 1.78
C THR A 118 1.25 10.00 0.40
N CYS A 119 0.26 10.84 0.13
CA CYS A 119 -0.33 11.02 -1.21
C CYS A 119 0.71 11.47 -2.24
N TRP A 120 1.58 12.42 -1.87
CA TRP A 120 2.69 12.86 -2.72
C TRP A 120 3.69 11.73 -3.02
N ASN A 121 4.04 10.93 -2.02
CA ASN A 121 4.90 9.77 -2.22
C ASN A 121 4.24 8.70 -3.11
N GLU A 122 2.94 8.48 -3.00
CA GLU A 122 2.19 7.54 -3.84
C GLU A 122 2.33 7.88 -5.32
N LEU A 123 1.99 9.11 -5.72
CA LEU A 123 2.05 9.49 -7.14
C LEU A 123 3.48 9.56 -7.70
N ASN A 124 4.50 9.75 -6.85
CA ASN A 124 5.90 9.65 -7.28
C ASN A 124 6.37 8.21 -7.48
N LEU A 125 5.90 7.28 -6.65
CA LEU A 125 6.29 5.87 -6.72
C LEU A 125 5.47 5.11 -7.76
N TYR A 126 4.19 5.46 -7.89
CA TYR A 126 3.20 4.83 -8.73
C TYR A 126 2.42 5.92 -9.47
N PRO A 127 2.99 6.50 -10.54
CA PRO A 127 2.32 7.48 -11.38
C PRO A 127 0.99 6.95 -11.90
N ARG A 128 0.05 7.87 -12.10
CA ARG A 128 -1.28 7.58 -12.64
C ARG A 128 -1.67 8.65 -13.66
N ASP A 129 -2.43 8.26 -14.65
CA ASP A 129 -3.13 9.20 -15.52
C ASP A 129 -4.22 9.93 -14.72
N ASP A 130 -4.54 11.15 -15.13
CA ASP A 130 -5.40 12.05 -14.35
C ASP A 130 -6.78 11.46 -14.02
N GLU A 131 -7.34 10.65 -14.92
CA GLU A 131 -8.64 9.98 -14.69
C GLU A 131 -8.60 8.90 -13.60
N PHE A 132 -7.42 8.36 -13.28
CA PHE A 132 -7.22 7.31 -12.27
C PHE A 132 -6.68 7.85 -10.94
N ILE A 133 -6.66 9.18 -10.78
CA ILE A 133 -6.35 9.82 -9.51
C ILE A 133 -7.67 10.15 -8.79
N PRO A 134 -8.04 9.40 -7.74
CA PRO A 134 -9.24 9.71 -6.96
C PRO A 134 -9.09 11.05 -6.22
N ASP A 135 -10.21 11.71 -5.93
CA ASP A 135 -10.24 13.07 -5.36
C ASP A 135 -9.44 13.20 -4.05
N TRP A 136 -9.52 12.19 -3.18
CA TRP A 136 -8.77 12.17 -1.91
C TRP A 136 -7.25 12.17 -2.14
N LEU A 137 -6.78 11.46 -3.16
CA LEU A 137 -5.35 11.37 -3.51
C LEU A 137 -4.88 12.69 -4.13
N ARG A 138 -5.69 13.25 -5.05
CA ARG A 138 -5.44 14.56 -5.68
C ARG A 138 -5.33 15.66 -4.64
N LYS A 139 -6.30 15.75 -3.73
CA LYS A 139 -6.32 16.74 -2.64
C LYS A 139 -5.09 16.64 -1.75
N GLY A 140 -4.70 15.42 -1.37
CA GLY A 140 -3.49 15.19 -0.57
C GLY A 140 -2.20 15.59 -1.30
N TYR A 141 -2.09 15.24 -2.58
CA TYR A 141 -0.96 15.58 -3.42
C TYR A 141 -0.76 17.10 -3.54
N GLU A 142 -1.82 17.82 -3.91
CA GLU A 142 -1.79 19.28 -4.05
C GLU A 142 -1.46 20.01 -2.74
N ALA A 143 -1.96 19.49 -1.61
CA ALA A 143 -1.66 20.05 -0.30
C ALA A 143 -0.15 19.93 0.04
N GLU A 144 0.51 18.84 -0.35
CA GLU A 144 1.96 18.70 -0.15
C GLU A 144 2.75 19.57 -1.14
N LEU A 145 2.32 19.71 -2.40
CA LEU A 145 2.95 20.65 -3.34
C LEU A 145 2.96 22.08 -2.80
N LYS A 146 1.80 22.58 -2.35
CA LYS A 146 1.67 23.91 -1.72
C LYS A 146 2.58 24.06 -0.50
N ARG A 147 2.75 22.99 0.30
CA ARG A 147 3.67 22.97 1.44
C ARG A 147 5.13 23.04 0.99
N GLN A 148 5.51 22.32 -0.07
CA GLN A 148 6.87 22.34 -0.61
C GLN A 148 7.25 23.72 -1.16
N GLU A 149 6.36 24.34 -1.93
CA GLU A 149 6.54 25.70 -2.45
C GLU A 149 6.73 26.72 -1.31
N ARG A 150 5.88 26.66 -0.28
CA ARG A 150 6.02 27.50 0.91
C ARG A 150 7.36 27.29 1.62
N ASN A 151 7.80 26.05 1.73
CA ASN A 151 9.09 25.72 2.35
C ASN A 151 10.28 26.19 1.49
N ALA A 152 10.18 26.09 0.16
CA ALA A 152 11.19 26.58 -0.77
C ALA A 152 11.34 28.10 -0.67
N ARG A 153 10.22 28.84 -0.68
CA ARG A 153 10.21 30.30 -0.48
C ARG A 153 10.83 30.71 0.85
N ARG A 154 10.53 29.99 1.94
CA ARG A 154 11.17 30.23 3.25
C ARG A 154 12.69 30.04 3.17
N ARG A 155 13.16 28.95 2.56
CA ARG A 155 14.60 28.67 2.40
C ARG A 155 15.31 29.74 1.57
N GLU A 156 14.68 30.19 0.49
CA GLU A 156 15.22 31.25 -0.35
C GLU A 156 15.32 32.58 0.41
N ASN A 157 14.29 32.96 1.17
CA ASN A 157 14.32 34.14 2.03
C ASN A 157 15.44 34.05 3.09
N TYR A 158 15.62 32.89 3.71
CA TYR A 158 16.73 32.68 4.65
C TYR A 158 18.10 32.81 3.98
N ARG A 159 18.27 32.32 2.75
CA ARG A 159 19.51 32.47 1.98
C ARG A 159 19.80 33.93 1.65
N ARG A 160 18.81 34.65 1.11
CA ARG A 160 18.93 36.09 0.78
C ARG A 160 19.32 36.92 2.00
N LYS A 161 18.68 36.67 3.15
CA LYS A 161 19.01 37.36 4.39
C LYS A 161 20.45 37.10 4.83
N ARG A 162 20.92 35.85 4.74
CA ARG A 162 22.29 35.48 5.09
C ARG A 162 23.34 36.03 4.14
N GLU A 163 23.01 36.21 2.87
CA GLU A 163 23.88 36.87 1.89
C GLU A 163 23.99 38.37 2.17
N GLN A 164 22.88 39.03 2.53
CA GLN A 164 22.88 40.43 2.98
C GLN A 164 23.73 40.62 4.25
N GLU A 165 23.54 39.77 5.27
CA GLU A 165 24.32 39.80 6.53
C GLU A 165 25.83 39.49 6.37
N ARG A 166 26.26 38.96 5.22
CA ARG A 166 27.67 38.65 4.92
C ARG A 166 28.34 39.67 3.99
N GLY A 167 27.55 40.52 3.34
CA GLY A 167 28.02 41.55 2.43
C GLY A 167 28.25 42.91 3.10
N ASP A 168 27.80 43.06 4.35
CA ASP A 168 28.11 44.15 5.28
C ASP A 168 29.24 43.75 6.25
#